data_AF-A0A1Y5DRX8-F1
#
_entry.id   AF-A0A1Y5DRX8-F1
#
_cell.length_a   1.000
_cell.length_b   1.000
_cell.length_c   1.000
_cell.angle_alpha   90.00
_cell.angle_beta   90.00
_cell.angle_gamma   90.00
#
_symmetry.space_group_name_H-M   'P 1'
#
loop_
_entity.id
_entity.type
_entity.pdbx_description
1 polymer ?
#
loop_
_entity_poly.entity_id
_entity_poly.type
_entity_poly.pdbx_seq_one_letter_code
_entity_poly.pdbx_strand_id
1 'polypeptide(L)'
;DQGVFPFPVEKNTKVVNQLSEVATDSEEKASKIFDVLSFILDENNEIQKSSKKMDEFLVKQIVLLDSLSKKFPNISSFKANLELAQSLQAVPQDIIDRTNAENAQLFEAMELMQFHDINRQKIERVMSVIKKLSTYLNNLFEDETDYHDVATAKHIHGDVNSNLVDEQDLDALIAEFGN
;
A
#
# COMPACT_ATOMS: atom_id res chain seq x y z
N ASP A 1 12.13 33.31 24.73
CA ASP A 1 11.65 32.28 23.80
C ASP A 1 10.90 32.94 22.65
N GLN A 2 11.62 33.18 21.56
CA GLN A 2 11.02 33.74 20.34
C GLN A 2 10.06 32.70 19.77
N GLY A 3 8.80 33.09 19.58
CA GLY A 3 7.78 32.27 18.95
C GLY A 3 8.22 31.91 17.54
N VAL A 4 8.65 30.66 17.35
CA VAL A 4 8.92 30.11 16.04
C VAL A 4 7.57 30.02 15.33
N PHE A 5 7.32 30.97 14.43
CA PHE A 5 6.19 30.87 13.50
C PHE A 5 6.37 29.58 12.69
N PRO A 6 5.36 28.68 12.64
CA PRO A 6 5.45 27.50 11.80
C PRO A 6 5.59 27.97 10.33
N PHE A 7 6.58 27.44 9.63
CA PHE A 7 6.79 27.70 8.21
C PHE A 7 5.49 27.43 7.41
N PRO A 8 5.22 28.19 6.34
CA PRO A 8 4.04 28.00 5.52
C PRO A 8 3.96 26.53 5.06
N VAL A 9 2.78 25.93 5.28
CA VAL A 9 2.56 24.50 5.09
C VAL A 9 2.68 24.16 3.61
N GLU A 10 3.84 23.62 3.19
CA GLU A 10 4.05 23.14 1.83
C GLU A 10 3.06 22.00 1.51
N LYS A 11 2.79 21.77 0.22
CA LYS A 11 1.81 20.75 -0.24
C LYS A 11 2.06 19.37 0.36
N ASN A 12 3.32 19.01 0.60
CA ASN A 12 3.75 17.72 1.16
C ASN A 12 3.69 17.66 2.69
N THR A 13 3.50 18.78 3.37
CA THR A 13 3.39 18.87 4.84
C THR A 13 1.93 18.90 5.30
N LYS A 14 0.98 18.94 4.36
CA LYS A 14 -0.46 18.83 4.63
C LYS A 14 -0.81 17.36 4.88
N VAL A 15 -1.10 17.03 6.13
CA VAL A 15 -1.49 15.69 6.61
C VAL A 15 -2.59 15.06 5.74
N VAL A 16 -3.53 15.84 5.22
CA VAL A 16 -4.59 15.35 4.31
C VAL A 16 -4.03 14.80 3.00
N ASN A 17 -3.02 15.44 2.42
CA ASN A 17 -2.39 14.97 1.18
C ASN A 17 -1.59 13.70 1.43
N GLN A 18 -0.86 13.64 2.55
CA GLN A 18 -0.13 12.43 2.97
C GLN A 18 -1.07 11.24 3.21
N LEU A 19 -2.20 11.46 3.88
CA LEU A 19 -3.21 10.42 4.09
C LEU A 19 -3.85 9.96 2.78
N SER A 20 -4.05 10.86 1.82
CA SER A 20 -4.57 10.52 0.50
C SER A 20 -3.56 9.69 -0.29
N GLU A 21 -2.29 10.07 -0.28
CA GLU A 21 -1.20 9.34 -0.95
C GLU A 21 -1.04 7.94 -0.36
N VAL A 22 -1.05 7.82 0.97
CA VAL A 22 -1.00 6.53 1.67
C VAL A 22 -2.20 5.66 1.32
N ALA A 23 -3.41 6.22 1.25
CA ALA A 23 -4.60 5.45 0.87
C ALA A 23 -4.48 4.88 -0.55
N THR A 24 -4.06 5.71 -1.52
CA THR A 24 -3.91 5.33 -2.93
C THR A 24 -2.79 4.32 -3.15
N ASP A 25 -1.59 4.55 -2.62
CA ASP A 25 -0.46 3.62 -2.74
C ASP A 25 -0.77 2.26 -2.07
N SER A 26 -1.48 2.31 -0.94
CA SER A 26 -1.90 1.10 -0.23
C SER A 26 -2.91 0.29 -1.05
N GLU A 27 -3.86 0.93 -1.75
CA GLU A 27 -4.81 0.27 -2.65
C GLU A 27 -4.11 -0.37 -3.86
N GLU A 28 -3.21 0.36 -4.51
CA GLU A 28 -2.48 -0.15 -5.68
C GLU A 28 -1.63 -1.38 -5.31
N LYS A 29 -0.96 -1.35 -4.16
CA LYS A 29 -0.17 -2.49 -3.65
C LYS A 29 -1.06 -3.68 -3.29
N ALA A 30 -2.21 -3.44 -2.67
CA ALA A 30 -3.13 -4.50 -2.33
C ALA A 30 -3.69 -5.18 -3.59
N SER A 31 -4.05 -4.40 -4.62
CA SER A 31 -4.45 -4.94 -5.93
C SER A 31 -3.37 -5.85 -6.53
N LYS A 32 -2.11 -5.41 -6.53
CA LYS A 32 -0.98 -6.21 -7.02
C LYS A 32 -0.79 -7.51 -6.23
N ILE A 33 -0.96 -7.46 -4.90
CA ILE A 33 -0.89 -8.66 -4.06
C ILE A 33 -2.00 -9.65 -4.46
N PHE A 34 -3.22 -9.16 -4.69
CA PHE A 34 -4.33 -10.00 -5.14
C PHE A 34 -4.02 -10.67 -6.49
N ASP A 35 -3.53 -9.92 -7.46
CA ASP A 35 -3.16 -10.45 -8.78
C ASP A 35 -2.12 -11.56 -8.66
N VAL A 36 -1.12 -11.39 -7.78
CA VAL A 36 -0.11 -12.40 -7.49
C VAL A 36 -0.73 -13.63 -6.81
N LEU A 37 -1.60 -13.45 -5.83
CA LEU A 37 -2.29 -14.57 -5.16
C LEU A 37 -3.16 -15.36 -6.13
N SER A 38 -3.89 -14.68 -7.02
CA SER A 38 -4.68 -15.32 -8.08
C SER A 38 -3.80 -16.09 -9.07
N PHE A 39 -2.67 -15.50 -9.49
CA PHE A 39 -1.72 -16.18 -10.35
C PHE A 39 -1.17 -17.48 -9.72
N ILE A 40 -0.80 -17.43 -8.44
CA ILE A 40 -0.32 -18.63 -7.73
C ILE A 40 -1.42 -19.70 -7.65
N LEU A 41 -2.68 -19.31 -7.41
CA LEU A 41 -3.80 -20.23 -7.36
C LEU A 41 -3.99 -20.97 -8.70
N ASP A 42 -3.87 -20.25 -9.82
CA ASP A 42 -3.97 -20.82 -11.15
C ASP A 42 -2.82 -21.79 -11.44
N GLU A 43 -1.57 -21.42 -11.12
CA GLU A 43 -0.41 -22.30 -11.25
C GLU A 43 -0.54 -23.56 -10.39
N ASN A 44 -1.02 -23.42 -9.16
CA ASN A 44 -1.30 -24.54 -8.27
C ASN A 44 -2.33 -25.51 -8.86
N ASN A 45 -3.37 -24.99 -9.53
CA ASN A 45 -4.34 -25.82 -10.23
C ASN A 45 -3.71 -26.60 -11.40
N GLU A 46 -2.81 -25.97 -12.16
CA GLU A 46 -2.07 -26.66 -13.22
C GLU A 46 -1.11 -27.73 -12.67
N ILE A 47 -0.43 -27.47 -11.55
CA ILE A 47 0.38 -28.47 -10.84
C ILE A 47 -0.48 -29.67 -10.43
N GLN A 48 -1.67 -29.44 -9.86
CA GLN A 48 -2.58 -30.53 -9.50
C GLN A 48 -3.04 -31.35 -10.72
N LYS A 49 -3.37 -30.70 -11.83
CA LYS A 49 -3.73 -31.40 -13.08
C LYS A 49 -2.58 -32.25 -13.61
N SER A 50 -1.36 -31.72 -13.59
CA SER A 50 -0.15 -32.45 -13.98
C SER A 50 0.10 -33.65 -13.07
N SER A 51 -0.01 -33.46 -11.76
CA SER A 51 0.16 -34.52 -10.76
C SER A 51 -0.86 -35.66 -10.95
N LYS A 52 -2.13 -35.34 -11.22
CA LYS A 52 -3.16 -36.35 -11.56
C LYS A 52 -2.81 -37.16 -12.80
N LYS A 53 -2.33 -36.51 -13.87
CA LYS A 53 -1.88 -37.22 -15.09
C LYS A 53 -0.69 -38.15 -14.79
N MET A 54 0.21 -37.72 -13.92
CA MET A 54 1.36 -38.52 -13.49
C MET A 54 0.93 -39.75 -12.67
N ASP A 55 -0.04 -39.59 -11.77
CA ASP A 55 -0.64 -40.70 -11.01
C ASP A 55 -1.30 -41.72 -11.94
N GLU A 56 -2.15 -41.26 -12.87
CA GLU A 56 -2.80 -42.13 -13.86
C GLU A 56 -1.79 -42.91 -14.71
N PHE A 57 -0.68 -42.27 -15.10
CA PHE A 57 0.40 -42.92 -15.83
C PHE A 57 1.12 -43.98 -14.96
N LEU A 58 1.45 -43.64 -13.71
CA LEU A 58 2.11 -44.56 -12.78
C LEU A 58 1.25 -45.80 -12.50
N VAL A 59 -0.06 -45.63 -12.29
CA VAL A 59 -1.00 -46.75 -12.11
C VAL A 59 -0.96 -47.70 -13.31
N LYS A 60 -1.03 -47.16 -14.53
CA LYS A 60 -0.93 -47.96 -15.76
C LYS A 60 0.42 -48.67 -15.88
N GLN A 61 1.51 -47.99 -15.51
CA GLN A 61 2.86 -48.54 -15.57
C GLN A 61 3.07 -49.67 -14.55
N ILE A 62 2.52 -49.55 -13.34
CA ILE A 62 2.53 -50.60 -12.32
C ILE A 62 1.82 -51.84 -12.84
N VAL A 63 0.62 -51.70 -13.41
CA VAL A 63 -0.14 -52.83 -13.99
C VAL A 63 0.63 -53.52 -15.12
N LEU A 64 1.29 -52.73 -15.98
CA LEU A 64 2.11 -53.25 -17.07
C LEU A 64 3.32 -54.03 -16.53
N LEU A 65 4.06 -53.47 -15.59
CA LEU A 65 5.25 -54.09 -14.99
C LEU A 65 4.89 -55.33 -14.17
N ASP A 66 3.76 -55.32 -13.46
CA ASP A 66 3.23 -56.50 -12.77
C ASP A 66 2.96 -57.64 -13.77
N SER A 67 2.28 -57.33 -14.88
CA SER A 67 2.02 -58.30 -15.96
C SER A 67 3.31 -58.85 -16.58
N LEU A 68 4.30 -57.99 -16.83
CA LEU A 68 5.60 -58.39 -17.39
C LEU A 68 6.42 -59.23 -16.40
N SER A 69 6.44 -58.85 -15.13
CA SER A 69 7.17 -59.59 -14.09
C SER A 69 6.61 -61.02 -13.91
N LYS A 70 5.29 -61.18 -14.01
CA LYS A 70 4.61 -62.49 -13.98
C LYS A 70 4.91 -63.34 -15.21
N LYS A 71 4.91 -62.74 -16.41
CA LYS A 71 5.19 -63.46 -17.68
C LYS A 71 6.66 -63.80 -17.88
N PHE A 72 7.57 -62.96 -17.39
CA PHE A 72 9.01 -63.09 -17.56
C PHE A 72 9.72 -63.10 -16.19
N PRO A 73 9.49 -64.12 -15.34
CA PRO A 73 10.03 -64.17 -13.98
C PRO A 73 11.56 -64.24 -13.92
N ASN A 74 12.21 -64.62 -15.03
CA ASN A 74 13.68 -64.70 -15.11
C ASN A 74 14.35 -63.32 -15.37
N ILE A 75 13.57 -62.25 -15.57
CA ILE A 75 14.10 -60.90 -15.81
C ILE A 75 13.93 -60.07 -14.53
N SER A 76 15.02 -59.92 -13.77
CA SER A 76 15.03 -59.19 -12.50
C SER A 76 14.69 -57.70 -12.65
N SER A 77 15.03 -57.09 -13.78
CA SER A 77 14.79 -55.67 -14.05
C SER A 77 13.32 -55.27 -14.00
N PHE A 78 12.39 -56.15 -14.41
CA PHE A 78 10.95 -55.86 -14.34
C PHE A 78 10.45 -55.79 -12.90
N LYS A 79 10.94 -56.69 -12.04
CA LYS A 79 10.60 -56.67 -10.62
C LYS A 79 11.19 -55.46 -9.91
N ALA A 80 12.45 -55.12 -10.19
CA ALA A 80 13.08 -53.91 -9.63
C ALA A 80 12.34 -52.63 -10.04
N ASN A 81 11.98 -52.50 -11.33
CA ASN A 81 11.23 -51.34 -11.81
C ASN A 81 9.79 -51.30 -11.26
N LEU A 82 9.17 -52.45 -11.01
CA LEU A 82 7.84 -52.52 -10.37
C LEU A 82 7.90 -51.99 -8.94
N GLU A 83 8.87 -52.43 -8.15
CA GLU A 83 9.09 -51.96 -6.78
C GLU A 83 9.37 -50.45 -6.74
N LEU A 84 10.18 -49.94 -7.67
CA LEU A 84 10.42 -48.51 -7.82
C LEU A 84 9.13 -47.75 -8.16
N ALA A 85 8.35 -48.21 -9.15
CA ALA A 85 7.11 -47.56 -9.54
C ALA A 85 6.09 -47.52 -8.39
N GLN A 86 5.99 -48.60 -7.60
CA GLN A 86 5.15 -48.66 -6.41
C GLN A 86 5.62 -47.69 -5.33
N SER A 87 6.93 -47.55 -5.12
CA SER A 87 7.48 -46.58 -4.16
C SER A 87 7.18 -45.12 -4.56
N LEU A 88 7.08 -44.83 -5.86
CA LEU A 88 6.78 -43.50 -6.38
C LEU A 88 5.29 -43.18 -6.45
N GLN A 89 4.41 -44.17 -6.28
CA GLN A 89 2.96 -43.99 -6.40
C GLN A 89 2.39 -42.98 -5.39
N ALA A 90 3.03 -42.82 -4.22
CA ALA A 90 2.59 -41.87 -3.21
C ALA A 90 2.95 -40.40 -3.54
N VAL A 91 3.95 -40.18 -4.42
CA VAL A 91 4.50 -38.83 -4.68
C VAL A 91 3.48 -37.90 -5.35
N PRO A 92 2.73 -38.31 -6.39
CA PRO A 92 1.72 -37.44 -6.98
C PRO A 92 0.63 -37.02 -6.00
N GLN A 93 0.20 -37.93 -5.12
CA GLN A 93 -0.82 -37.65 -4.12
C GLN A 93 -0.31 -36.65 -3.06
N ASP A 94 0.92 -36.83 -2.59
CA ASP A 94 1.57 -35.89 -1.65
C ASP A 94 1.69 -34.47 -2.26
N ILE A 95 2.02 -34.36 -3.55
CA ILE A 95 2.03 -33.07 -4.26
C ILE A 95 0.63 -32.45 -4.26
N ILE A 96 -0.42 -33.22 -4.59
CA ILE A 96 -1.79 -32.71 -4.60
C ILE A 96 -2.20 -32.22 -3.21
N ASP A 97 -1.88 -32.98 -2.17
CA ASP A 97 -2.24 -32.66 -0.79
C ASP A 97 -1.53 -31.40 -0.30
N ARG A 98 -0.24 -31.25 -0.60
CA ARG A 98 0.53 -30.03 -0.30
C ARG A 98 -0.02 -28.81 -1.04
N THR A 99 -0.31 -28.94 -2.33
CA THR A 99 -0.90 -27.84 -3.11
C THR A 99 -2.29 -27.47 -2.60
N ASN A 100 -3.08 -28.43 -2.11
CA ASN A 100 -4.36 -28.12 -1.45
C ASN A 100 -4.16 -27.34 -0.14
N ALA A 101 -3.17 -27.71 0.66
CA ALA A 101 -2.83 -26.99 1.88
C ALA A 101 -2.36 -25.55 1.58
N GLU A 102 -1.54 -25.36 0.55
CA GLU A 102 -1.15 -24.03 0.06
C GLU A 102 -2.36 -23.23 -0.42
N ASN A 103 -3.27 -23.82 -1.20
CA ASN A 103 -4.49 -23.15 -1.63
C ASN A 103 -5.36 -22.70 -0.45
N ALA A 104 -5.45 -23.50 0.61
CA ALA A 104 -6.17 -23.10 1.82
C ALA A 104 -5.53 -21.85 2.48
N GLN A 105 -4.20 -21.79 2.55
CA GLN A 105 -3.47 -20.62 3.04
C GLN A 105 -3.64 -19.39 2.12
N LEU A 106 -3.67 -19.58 0.80
CA LEU A 106 -3.94 -18.51 -0.15
C LEU A 106 -5.35 -17.93 0.05
N PHE A 107 -6.36 -18.78 0.25
CA PHE A 107 -7.71 -18.30 0.54
C PHE A 107 -7.78 -17.50 1.85
N GLU A 108 -7.10 -17.95 2.90
CA GLU A 108 -6.99 -17.21 4.16
C GLU A 108 -6.31 -15.83 3.93
N ALA A 109 -5.23 -15.78 3.15
CA ALA A 109 -4.56 -14.52 2.82
C ALA A 109 -5.45 -13.56 2.00
N MET A 110 -6.23 -14.09 1.04
CA MET A 110 -7.19 -13.29 0.26
C MET A 110 -8.34 -12.77 1.15
N GLU A 111 -8.78 -13.54 2.13
CA GLU A 111 -9.77 -13.09 3.11
C GLU A 111 -9.22 -11.97 4.00
N LEU A 112 -7.97 -12.08 4.45
CA LEU A 112 -7.29 -11.01 5.19
C LEU A 112 -7.17 -9.72 4.38
N MET A 113 -7.11 -9.80 3.05
CA MET A 113 -7.12 -8.63 2.18
C MET A 113 -8.44 -7.83 2.27
N GLN A 114 -9.55 -8.42 2.71
CA GLN A 114 -10.77 -7.66 3.02
C GLN A 114 -10.56 -6.69 4.19
N PHE A 115 -9.70 -7.02 5.15
CA PHE A 115 -9.34 -6.10 6.24
C PHE A 115 -8.51 -4.90 5.75
N HIS A 116 -7.83 -5.03 4.61
CA HIS A 116 -7.14 -3.91 3.98
C HIS A 116 -8.12 -2.84 3.52
N ASP A 117 -9.24 -3.21 2.88
CA ASP A 117 -10.28 -2.25 2.49
C ASP A 117 -10.90 -1.53 3.71
N ILE A 118 -11.07 -2.22 4.85
CA ILE A 118 -11.50 -1.60 6.10
C ILE A 118 -10.53 -0.49 6.55
N ASN A 119 -9.22 -0.69 6.39
CA ASN A 119 -8.23 0.32 6.77
C ASN A 119 -8.25 1.52 5.81
N ARG A 120 -8.44 1.29 4.50
CA ARG A 120 -8.67 2.35 3.51
C ARG A 120 -9.86 3.22 3.89
N GLN A 121 -11.01 2.60 4.20
CA GLN A 121 -12.22 3.31 4.62
C GLN A 121 -12.03 4.12 5.91
N LYS A 122 -11.26 3.59 6.88
CA LYS A 122 -10.91 4.34 8.10
C LYS A 122 -10.08 5.59 7.77
N ILE A 123 -9.10 5.49 6.87
CA ILE A 123 -8.30 6.64 6.42
C ILE A 123 -9.20 7.67 5.72
N GLU A 124 -10.10 7.25 4.83
CA GLU A 124 -11.07 8.14 4.18
C GLU A 124 -11.96 8.89 5.17
N ARG A 125 -12.45 8.18 6.20
CA ARG A 125 -13.25 8.80 7.27
C ARG A 125 -12.44 9.83 8.04
N VAL A 126 -11.20 9.53 8.41
CA VAL A 126 -10.30 10.47 9.10
C VAL A 126 -10.01 11.69 8.22
N MET A 127 -9.73 11.49 6.93
CA MET A 127 -9.53 12.59 5.98
C MET A 127 -10.76 13.51 5.90
N SER A 128 -11.97 12.94 5.87
CA SER A 128 -13.23 13.71 5.88
C SER A 128 -13.38 14.55 7.15
N VAL A 129 -13.06 13.99 8.31
CA VAL A 129 -13.08 14.72 9.59
C VAL A 129 -12.06 15.85 9.59
N ILE A 130 -10.82 15.61 9.16
CA ILE A 130 -9.77 16.64 9.11
C ILE A 130 -10.16 17.77 8.14
N LYS A 131 -10.73 17.45 6.96
CA LYS A 131 -11.24 18.45 6.02
C LYS A 131 -12.32 19.32 6.66
N LYS A 132 -13.30 18.71 7.33
CA LYS A 132 -14.36 19.44 8.05
C LYS A 132 -13.81 20.31 9.18
N LEU A 133 -12.83 19.82 9.93
CA LEU A 133 -12.16 20.60 10.98
C LEU A 133 -11.41 21.80 10.41
N SER A 134 -10.73 21.62 9.28
CA SER A 134 -10.06 22.73 8.60
C SER A 134 -11.06 23.77 8.09
N THR A 135 -12.19 23.34 7.50
CA THR A 135 -13.26 24.27 7.12
C THR A 135 -13.87 24.96 8.33
N TYR A 136 -14.14 24.24 9.41
CA TYR A 136 -14.67 24.83 10.64
C TYR A 136 -13.73 25.87 11.23
N LEU A 137 -12.43 25.58 11.30
CA LEU A 137 -11.42 26.54 11.75
C LEU A 137 -11.36 27.75 10.83
N ASN A 138 -11.32 27.54 9.51
CA ASN A 138 -11.33 28.63 8.55
C ASN A 138 -12.57 29.52 8.75
N ASN A 139 -13.76 28.93 8.83
CA ASN A 139 -15.02 29.65 9.06
C ASN A 139 -15.08 30.32 10.44
N LEU A 140 -14.40 29.79 11.46
CA LEU A 140 -14.32 30.39 12.80
C LEU A 140 -13.42 31.64 12.82
N PHE A 141 -12.40 31.66 11.95
CA PHE A 141 -11.47 32.78 11.78
C PHE A 141 -11.84 33.70 10.61
N GLU A 142 -12.86 33.37 9.83
CA GLU A 142 -13.38 34.21 8.75
C GLU A 142 -14.23 35.31 9.38
N ASP A 143 -13.73 36.55 9.36
CA ASP A 143 -14.46 37.70 9.87
C ASP A 143 -15.71 37.93 8.99
N GLU A 144 -16.91 37.92 9.57
CA GLU A 144 -18.16 38.30 8.87
C GLU A 144 -18.20 39.81 8.53
N THR A 145 -17.19 40.54 8.95
CA THR A 145 -17.14 41.99 8.87
C THR A 145 -16.31 42.45 7.67
N ASP A 146 -17.00 42.99 6.66
CA ASP A 146 -16.43 43.84 5.60
C ASP A 146 -15.96 45.19 6.18
N TYR A 147 -15.34 45.17 7.36
CA TYR A 147 -14.66 46.33 7.89
C TYR A 147 -13.38 46.44 7.10
N HIS A 148 -13.41 47.30 6.08
CA HIS A 148 -12.22 47.88 5.49
C HIS A 148 -11.24 48.18 6.63
N ASP A 149 -10.02 47.64 6.53
CA ASP A 149 -8.90 47.91 7.43
C ASP A 149 -9.09 49.29 8.05
N VAL A 150 -9.36 49.34 9.35
CA VAL A 150 -9.56 50.61 10.06
C VAL A 150 -8.35 51.45 9.71
N ALA A 151 -8.56 52.49 8.90
CA ALA A 151 -7.49 53.32 8.38
C ALA A 151 -6.63 53.72 9.58
N THR A 152 -5.42 53.16 9.65
CA THR A 152 -4.50 53.43 10.74
C THR A 152 -4.33 54.93 10.79
N ALA A 153 -4.81 55.54 11.88
CA ALA A 153 -4.82 56.99 11.99
C ALA A 153 -3.36 57.48 11.88
N LYS A 154 -3.03 58.15 10.78
CA LYS A 154 -1.69 58.74 10.58
C LYS A 154 -1.34 59.77 11.67
N HIS A 155 -2.35 60.34 12.32
CA HIS A 155 -2.18 61.27 13.44
C HIS A 155 -3.24 61.02 14.51
N ILE A 156 -2.79 61.00 15.77
CA ILE A 156 -3.66 60.97 16.95
C ILE A 156 -4.05 62.42 17.27
N HIS A 157 -5.30 62.69 17.64
CA HIS A 157 -5.73 64.05 17.97
C HIS A 157 -4.94 64.56 19.19
N GLY A 158 -4.09 65.57 18.99
CA GLY A 158 -3.15 66.08 19.99
C GLY A 158 -1.67 65.89 19.64
N ASP A 159 -1.36 65.19 18.55
CA ASP A 159 0.00 65.09 18.01
C ASP A 159 0.33 66.35 17.18
N VAL A 160 1.23 67.19 17.69
CA VAL A 160 1.64 68.47 17.07
C VAL A 160 2.98 68.33 16.34
N ASN A 161 3.59 67.14 16.36
CA ASN A 161 4.91 66.93 15.75
C ASN A 161 4.78 66.32 14.36
N SER A 162 5.05 67.13 13.34
CA SER A 162 5.29 66.71 11.95
C SER A 162 6.70 66.14 11.77
N ASN A 163 7.23 65.38 12.74
CA ASN A 163 8.52 64.72 12.59
C ASN A 163 8.34 63.41 11.81
N LEU A 164 7.93 63.55 10.56
CA LEU A 164 8.17 62.55 9.54
C LEU A 164 9.58 62.80 9.04
N VAL A 165 10.42 61.78 9.09
CA VAL A 165 11.73 61.82 8.45
C VAL A 165 11.47 61.91 6.96
N ASP A 166 11.73 63.07 6.36
CA ASP A 166 11.53 63.27 4.93
C ASP A 166 12.57 62.47 4.14
N GLU A 167 12.28 62.15 2.88
CA GLU A 167 13.16 61.37 2.01
C GLU A 167 14.59 61.97 1.92
N GLN A 168 14.69 63.30 2.10
CA GLN A 168 15.96 64.03 2.17
C GLN A 168 16.77 63.77 3.45
N ASP A 169 16.11 63.57 4.60
CA ASP A 169 16.78 63.24 5.85
C ASP A 169 17.31 61.79 5.83
N LEU A 170 16.61 60.89 5.14
CA LEU A 170 17.06 59.53 4.89
C LEU A 170 18.31 59.51 3.97
N ASP A 171 18.31 60.30 2.91
CA ASP A 171 19.46 60.42 2.00
C ASP A 171 20.68 61.03 2.70
N ALA A 172 20.47 62.00 3.61
CA ALA A 172 21.55 62.58 4.41
C ALA A 172 22.19 61.55 5.37
N LEU A 173 21.37 60.71 6.02
CA LEU A 173 21.84 59.62 6.87
C LEU A 173 22.58 58.53 6.09
N ILE A 174 22.10 58.19 4.88
CA ILE A 174 22.79 57.24 4.00
C ILE A 174 24.16 57.80 3.57
N ALA A 175 24.25 59.10 3.29
CA ALA A 175 25.51 59.75 2.95
C ALA A 175 26.49 59.82 4.13
N GLU A 176 26.00 60.01 5.36
CA GLU A 176 26.83 60.09 6.56
C GLU A 176 27.37 58.73 7.01
N PHE A 177 26.61 57.65 6.80
CA PHE A 177 27.00 56.27 7.16
C PHE A 177 27.53 55.43 5.97
N GLY A 178 27.56 55.99 4.76
CA GLY A 178 28.00 55.32 3.53
C GLY A 178 29.49 55.46 3.20
N ASN A 179 30.31 55.98 4.12
CA ASN A 179 31.78 55.96 4.06
C ASN A 179 32.37 54.88 4.97
#